data_AF-A0A0Q6ZCA3-F1
#
_entry.id   AF-A0A0Q6ZCA3-F1
#
_cell.length_a   1.000
_cell.length_b   1.000
_cell.length_c   1.000
_cell.angle_alpha   90.00
_cell.angle_beta   90.00
_cell.angle_gamma   90.00
#
_symmetry.space_group_name_H-M   'P 1'
#
loop_
_entity.id
_entity.type
_entity.pdbx_description
1 polymer ?
#
loop_
_entity_poly.entity_id
_entity_poly.type
_entity_poly.pdbx_seq_one_letter_code
_entity_poly.pdbx_strand_id
1 'polypeptide(L)'
;MSRRNYALCAIGVFALAATALSYALNSKPEDRWASVDNFKHGLPGKLRSSNGASPGFDVTALASELAKFRVKGMPVCAEEEVAADQYVELSAIAVKLSPYSALTLQLNSILDTPEGISDCQFRIFQWASL
;
A
#
# COMPACT_ATOMS: atom_id res chain seq x y z
N MET A 1 27.79 -76.17 -24.44
CA MET A 1 26.98 -75.77 -25.62
C MET A 1 25.92 -74.77 -25.14
N SER A 2 26.21 -73.46 -25.14
CA SER A 2 25.82 -72.47 -26.16
C SER A 2 24.33 -72.47 -26.52
N ARG A 3 23.58 -71.44 -26.06
CA ARG A 3 22.87 -70.47 -26.89
C ARG A 3 22.72 -69.12 -26.16
N ARG A 4 23.24 -68.05 -26.75
CA ARG A 4 22.88 -66.65 -26.48
C ARG A 4 21.49 -66.39 -27.07
N ASN A 5 20.72 -65.48 -26.48
CA ASN A 5 19.96 -64.48 -27.25
C ASN A 5 19.53 -63.31 -26.36
N TYR A 6 19.77 -62.11 -26.89
CA TYR A 6 19.56 -60.81 -26.30
C TYR A 6 18.10 -60.38 -26.40
N ALA A 7 17.57 -59.74 -25.37
CA ALA A 7 16.43 -58.85 -25.51
C ALA A 7 16.66 -57.59 -24.67
N LEU A 8 16.98 -56.51 -25.38
CA LEU A 8 16.84 -55.14 -24.93
C LEU A 8 15.41 -54.88 -24.48
N CYS A 9 15.25 -54.14 -23.39
CA CYS A 9 14.31 -53.01 -23.34
C CYS A 9 14.62 -52.15 -22.11
N ALA A 10 15.37 -51.09 -22.35
CA ALA A 10 15.43 -49.94 -21.48
C ALA A 10 14.06 -49.24 -21.49
N ILE A 11 13.39 -49.21 -20.35
CA ILE A 11 12.28 -48.31 -20.03
C ILE A 11 12.51 -48.03 -18.53
N GLY A 12 13.06 -46.89 -18.12
CA GLY A 12 12.59 -45.54 -18.42
C GLY A 12 12.29 -44.94 -17.05
N VAL A 13 13.31 -44.35 -16.42
CA VAL A 13 13.21 -43.65 -15.13
C VAL A 13 12.44 -42.36 -15.35
N PHE A 14 11.12 -42.37 -15.28
CA PHE A 14 10.23 -41.20 -15.10
C PHE A 14 8.89 -41.77 -14.64
N ALA A 15 8.37 -41.55 -13.43
CA ALA A 15 7.94 -40.24 -12.96
C ALA A 15 7.85 -40.22 -11.43
N LEU A 16 8.84 -39.60 -10.79
CA LEU A 16 8.67 -38.95 -9.49
C LEU A 16 8.62 -37.45 -9.75
N ALA A 17 7.44 -36.95 -10.12
CA ALA A 17 7.17 -35.51 -10.18
C ALA A 17 5.67 -35.23 -10.01
N ALA A 18 5.07 -35.78 -8.95
CA ALA A 18 3.85 -35.21 -8.38
C ALA A 18 4.22 -34.06 -7.43
N THR A 19 5.01 -33.11 -7.90
CA THR A 19 5.35 -31.89 -7.14
C THR A 19 4.25 -30.87 -7.36
N ALA A 20 3.38 -30.75 -6.36
CA ALA A 20 2.78 -29.49 -5.92
C ALA A 20 2.07 -28.63 -7.00
N LEU A 21 1.20 -29.22 -7.82
CA LEU A 21 0.23 -28.45 -8.61
C LEU A 21 -1.13 -28.38 -7.90
N SER A 22 -1.16 -27.93 -6.65
CA SER A 22 -2.42 -27.75 -5.91
C SER A 22 -2.48 -26.49 -5.04
N TYR A 23 -1.47 -25.61 -5.08
CA TYR A 23 -1.48 -24.34 -4.34
C TYR A 23 -1.66 -23.09 -5.22
N ALA A 24 -2.03 -23.24 -6.49
CA ALA A 24 -2.08 -22.11 -7.44
C ALA A 24 -3.50 -21.60 -7.80
N LEU A 25 -4.59 -22.11 -7.20
CA LEU A 25 -5.95 -21.74 -7.64
C LEU A 25 -6.95 -21.46 -6.50
N ASN A 26 -6.51 -20.87 -5.38
CA ASN A 26 -7.47 -20.35 -4.39
C ASN A 26 -7.02 -19.10 -3.64
N SER A 27 -6.22 -18.23 -4.26
CA SER A 27 -6.22 -16.84 -3.86
C SER A 27 -7.39 -16.18 -4.60
N LYS A 28 -8.54 -16.03 -3.94
CA LYS A 28 -9.50 -15.00 -4.35
C LYS A 28 -8.68 -13.74 -4.61
N PRO A 29 -8.83 -13.03 -5.75
CA PRO A 29 -8.16 -11.76 -5.92
C PRO A 29 -8.55 -10.93 -4.70
N GLU A 30 -7.59 -10.72 -3.79
CA GLU A 30 -7.77 -9.88 -2.63
C GLU A 30 -8.30 -8.58 -3.19
N ASP A 31 -9.49 -8.16 -2.74
CA ASP A 31 -10.07 -6.92 -3.22
C ASP A 31 -9.17 -5.79 -2.74
N ARG A 32 -8.18 -5.43 -3.56
CA ARG A 32 -7.14 -4.46 -3.21
C ARG A 32 -7.76 -3.11 -2.88
N TRP A 33 -8.97 -2.83 -3.39
CA TRP A 33 -9.76 -1.67 -2.98
C TRP A 33 -10.19 -1.76 -1.52
N ALA A 34 -10.62 -2.93 -1.04
CA ALA A 34 -10.96 -3.11 0.37
C ALA A 34 -9.77 -2.78 1.29
N SER A 35 -8.54 -3.13 0.91
CA SER A 35 -7.35 -2.78 1.70
C SER A 35 -7.08 -1.27 1.71
N VAL A 36 -7.24 -0.58 0.57
CA VAL A 36 -7.13 0.89 0.47
C VAL A 36 -8.24 1.58 1.29
N ASP A 37 -9.47 1.08 1.18
CA ASP A 37 -10.62 1.62 1.89
C ASP A 37 -10.46 1.44 3.40
N ASN A 38 -10.00 0.27 3.84
CA ASN A 38 -9.69 0.03 5.26
C ASN A 38 -8.61 0.99 5.77
N PHE A 39 -7.55 1.22 4.98
CA PHE A 39 -6.51 2.18 5.32
C PHE A 39 -7.10 3.59 5.46
N LYS A 40 -7.83 4.05 4.43
CA LYS A 40 -8.52 5.35 4.40
C LYS A 40 -9.45 5.54 5.60
N HIS A 41 -10.33 4.58 5.88
CA HIS A 41 -11.31 4.65 6.96
C HIS A 41 -10.67 4.57 8.36
N GLY A 42 -9.46 4.02 8.47
CA GLY A 42 -8.70 3.99 9.73
C GLY A 42 -8.06 5.32 10.11
N LEU A 43 -7.83 6.24 9.16
CA LEU A 43 -7.08 7.48 9.40
C LEU A 43 -7.76 8.44 10.38
N PRO A 44 -9.06 8.75 10.28
CA PRO A 44 -9.71 9.62 11.26
C PRO A 44 -9.67 9.06 12.68
N GLY A 45 -9.76 7.73 12.83
CA GLY A 45 -9.63 7.04 14.12
C GLY A 45 -8.23 7.20 14.71
N LYS A 46 -7.19 6.91 13.90
CA LYS A 46 -5.78 7.10 14.29
C LYS A 46 -5.49 8.54 14.70
N LEU A 47 -6.01 9.51 13.94
CA LEU A 47 -5.83 10.93 14.23
C LEU A 47 -6.43 11.30 15.59
N ARG A 48 -7.69 10.92 15.85
CA ARG A 48 -8.36 11.17 17.15
C ARG A 48 -7.60 10.54 18.32
N SER A 49 -7.08 9.33 18.15
CA SER A 49 -6.30 8.64 19.19
C SER A 49 -4.92 9.27 19.44
N SER A 50 -4.37 10.00 18.47
CA SER A 50 -3.04 10.64 18.59
C SER A 50 -3.02 11.88 19.48
N ASN A 51 -4.16 12.55 19.71
CA ASN A 51 -4.27 13.71 20.59
C ASN A 51 -4.14 13.37 22.10
N GLY A 52 -3.89 12.11 22.48
CA GLY A 52 -4.03 11.63 23.86
C GLY A 52 -2.80 11.03 24.54
N ALA A 53 -1.92 10.26 23.85
CA ALA A 53 -0.70 9.65 24.43
C ALA A 53 0.05 8.63 23.51
N SER A 54 -0.42 8.33 22.30
CA SER A 54 0.17 7.28 21.44
C SER A 54 1.09 7.88 20.36
N PRO A 55 2.09 7.15 19.80
CA PRO A 55 2.99 7.68 18.79
C PRO A 55 2.16 8.33 17.68
N GLY A 56 2.47 9.60 17.46
CA GLY A 56 1.61 10.55 16.76
C GLY A 56 1.26 10.07 15.36
N PHE A 57 0.09 10.50 14.89
CA PHE A 57 -0.30 10.37 13.51
C PHE A 57 0.80 11.00 12.62
N ASP A 58 1.68 10.19 12.01
CA ASP A 58 2.82 10.63 11.19
C ASP A 58 2.45 10.57 9.71
N VAL A 59 2.31 11.74 9.10
CA VAL A 59 1.88 11.88 7.71
C VAL A 59 2.87 11.25 6.74
N THR A 60 4.18 11.41 6.98
CA THR A 60 5.22 10.89 6.09
C THR A 60 5.24 9.37 6.13
N ALA A 61 5.18 8.79 7.34
CA ALA A 61 5.13 7.33 7.49
C ALA A 61 3.87 6.73 6.85
N LEU A 62 2.71 7.38 7.05
CA LEU A 62 1.45 6.95 6.45
C LEU A 62 1.44 7.11 4.93
N ALA A 63 2.04 8.17 4.39
CA ALA A 63 2.20 8.36 2.96
C ALA A 63 3.10 7.29 2.33
N SER A 64 4.22 6.95 2.98
CA SER A 64 5.08 5.84 2.56
C SER A 64 4.40 4.47 2.65
N GLU A 65 3.44 4.28 3.56
CA GLU A 65 2.60 3.09 3.59
C GLU A 65 1.61 3.08 2.41
N LEU A 66 0.96 4.22 2.16
CA LEU A 66 0.01 4.38 1.05
C LEU A 66 0.66 4.17 -0.32
N ALA A 67 1.89 4.66 -0.52
CA ALA A 67 2.66 4.49 -1.76
C ALA A 67 2.89 3.02 -2.15
N LYS A 68 2.79 2.09 -1.20
CA LYS A 68 2.93 0.64 -1.46
C LYS A 68 1.65 0.02 -2.04
N PHE A 69 0.50 0.68 -1.91
CA PHE A 69 -0.76 0.15 -2.40
C PHE A 69 -0.82 0.21 -3.93
N ARG A 70 -1.19 -0.93 -4.52
CA ARG A 70 -1.44 -1.05 -5.96
C ARG A 70 -2.78 -1.73 -6.20
N VAL A 71 -3.59 -1.14 -7.07
CA VAL A 71 -4.86 -1.68 -7.53
C VAL A 71 -4.71 -2.05 -9.00
N LYS A 72 -4.92 -3.34 -9.33
CA LYS A 72 -4.74 -3.86 -10.70
C LYS A 72 -3.38 -3.49 -11.31
N GLY A 73 -2.34 -3.41 -10.48
CA GLY A 73 -0.97 -3.05 -10.90
C GLY A 73 -0.70 -1.54 -10.95
N MET A 74 -1.70 -0.68 -10.81
CA MET A 74 -1.54 0.78 -10.80
C MET A 74 -1.34 1.30 -9.38
N PRO A 75 -0.44 2.27 -9.16
CA PRO A 75 -0.29 2.90 -7.85
C PRO A 75 -1.54 3.70 -7.48
N VAL A 76 -1.87 3.74 -6.18
CA VAL A 76 -3.01 4.51 -5.66
C VAL A 76 -2.68 5.99 -5.53
N CYS A 77 -1.40 6.32 -5.37
CA CYS A 77 -0.90 7.68 -5.29
C CYS A 77 0.50 7.78 -5.90
N ALA A 78 0.91 9.01 -6.18
CA ALA A 78 2.21 9.38 -6.69
C ALA A 78 3.07 10.01 -5.57
N GLU A 79 4.40 9.84 -5.64
CA GLU A 79 5.33 10.52 -4.73
C GLU A 79 5.67 11.94 -5.23
N GLU A 80 5.22 12.28 -6.43
CA GLU A 80 5.32 13.59 -7.04
C GLU A 80 4.40 14.62 -6.36
N GLU A 81 4.82 15.88 -6.44
CA GLU A 81 4.07 17.03 -5.93
C GLU A 81 2.66 17.11 -6.55
N VAL A 82 1.68 17.47 -5.73
CA VAL A 82 0.30 17.70 -6.18
C VAL A 82 0.19 18.91 -7.11
N ALA A 83 -0.88 18.92 -7.90
CA ALA A 83 -1.19 20.06 -8.76
C ALA A 83 -1.61 21.31 -7.96
N ALA A 84 -1.47 22.49 -8.58
CA ALA A 84 -1.74 23.78 -7.94
C ALA A 84 -3.20 23.94 -7.44
N ASP A 85 -4.16 23.30 -8.08
CA ASP A 85 -5.57 23.25 -7.65
C ASP A 85 -5.75 22.45 -6.36
N GLN A 86 -4.99 21.37 -6.18
CA GLN A 86 -5.01 20.57 -4.95
C GLN A 86 -4.46 21.34 -3.74
N TYR A 87 -3.55 22.30 -3.94
CA TYR A 87 -3.14 23.23 -2.87
C TYR A 87 -4.28 24.13 -2.38
N VAL A 88 -5.25 24.46 -3.24
CA VAL A 88 -6.45 25.19 -2.81
C VAL A 88 -7.30 24.30 -1.92
N GLU A 89 -7.48 23.02 -2.29
CA GLU A 89 -8.18 22.04 -1.44
C GLU A 89 -7.49 21.85 -0.09
N LEU A 90 -6.16 21.89 -0.07
CA LEU A 90 -5.35 21.76 1.14
C LEU A 90 -5.68 22.86 2.17
N SER A 91 -6.00 24.08 1.73
CA SER A 91 -6.40 25.15 2.65
C SER A 91 -7.70 24.82 3.40
N ALA A 92 -8.69 24.23 2.72
CA ALA A 92 -9.93 23.79 3.34
C ALA A 92 -9.71 22.59 4.27
N ILE A 93 -8.82 21.67 3.88
CA ILE A 93 -8.40 20.54 4.70
C ILE A 93 -7.68 21.04 5.98
N ALA A 94 -6.78 22.01 5.86
CA ALA A 94 -6.05 22.58 6.98
C ALA A 94 -7.00 23.19 8.04
N VAL A 95 -8.08 23.85 7.62
CA VAL A 95 -9.10 24.36 8.54
C VAL A 95 -9.75 23.24 9.35
N LYS A 96 -10.13 22.13 8.71
CA LYS A 96 -10.72 20.97 9.39
C LYS A 96 -9.76 20.30 10.37
N LEU A 97 -8.47 20.31 10.06
CA LEU A 97 -7.43 19.68 10.86
C LEU A 97 -6.84 20.60 11.92
N SER A 98 -7.20 21.89 11.94
CA SER A 98 -6.69 22.88 12.90
C SER A 98 -6.82 22.52 14.39
N PRO A 99 -7.81 21.71 14.86
CA PRO A 99 -7.84 21.24 16.25
C PRO A 99 -6.73 20.25 16.62
N TYR A 100 -6.01 19.69 15.64
CA TYR A 100 -4.93 18.72 15.83
C TYR A 100 -3.57 19.40 15.67
N SER A 101 -3.08 20.06 16.72
CA SER A 101 -1.88 20.90 16.66
C SER A 101 -0.64 20.18 16.12
N ALA A 102 -0.43 18.91 16.49
CA ALA A 102 0.67 18.09 15.98
C ALA A 102 0.58 17.83 14.46
N LEU A 103 -0.63 17.73 13.92
CA LEU A 103 -0.86 17.54 12.49
C LEU A 103 -0.66 18.85 11.72
N THR A 104 -1.10 19.98 12.29
CA THR A 104 -0.82 21.31 11.74
C THR A 104 0.68 21.59 11.66
N LEU A 105 1.46 21.19 12.67
CA LEU A 105 2.93 21.30 12.66
C LEU A 105 3.56 20.47 11.54
N GLN A 106 3.09 19.24 11.33
CA GLN A 106 3.56 18.40 10.22
C GLN A 106 3.21 19.00 8.86
N LEU A 107 2.00 19.52 8.70
CA LEU A 107 1.58 20.19 7.47
C LEU A 107 2.50 21.37 7.14
N ASN A 108 2.74 22.26 8.10
CA ASN A 108 3.66 23.39 7.89
C ASN A 108 5.08 22.91 7.58
N SER A 109 5.59 21.91 8.32
CA SER A 109 6.93 21.37 8.07
C SER A 109 7.08 20.76 6.68
N ILE A 110 6.02 20.18 6.10
CA ILE A 110 6.02 19.66 4.73
C ILE A 110 5.96 20.82 3.73
N LEU A 111 5.12 21.83 3.97
CA LEU A 111 5.00 22.99 3.09
C LEU A 111 6.22 23.90 3.09
N ASP A 112 7.05 23.84 4.14
CA ASP A 112 8.32 24.57 4.23
C ASP A 112 9.44 23.90 3.41
N THR A 113 9.24 22.68 2.88
CA THR A 113 10.22 22.03 2.00
C THR A 113 10.05 22.47 0.54
N PRO A 114 11.13 22.55 -0.25
CA PRO A 114 11.06 23.00 -1.64
C PRO A 114 10.35 22.00 -2.57
N GLU A 115 10.17 20.75 -2.16
CA GLU A 115 9.47 19.70 -2.91
C GLU A 115 7.94 19.79 -2.78
N GLY A 116 7.44 20.60 -1.85
CA GLY A 116 6.02 20.73 -1.60
C GLY A 116 5.38 19.45 -1.06
N ILE A 117 4.08 19.29 -1.29
CA ILE A 117 3.31 18.14 -0.81
C ILE A 117 3.09 17.11 -1.92
N SER A 118 3.47 15.86 -1.67
CA SER A 118 3.20 14.74 -2.60
C SER A 118 1.73 14.34 -2.65
N ASP A 119 1.29 13.70 -3.74
CA ASP A 119 -0.08 13.14 -3.84
C ASP A 119 -0.39 12.13 -2.72
N CYS A 120 0.59 11.31 -2.33
CA CYS A 120 0.42 10.39 -1.19
C CYS A 120 0.18 11.16 0.13
N GLN A 121 0.99 12.19 0.44
CA GLN A 121 0.80 13.01 1.65
C GLN A 121 -0.52 13.77 1.63
N PHE A 122 -0.88 14.34 0.48
CA PHE A 122 -2.16 15.04 0.29
C PHE A 122 -3.35 14.14 0.60
N ARG A 123 -3.35 12.89 0.11
CA ARG A 123 -4.40 11.90 0.41
C ARG A 123 -4.50 11.58 1.89
N ILE A 124 -3.38 11.50 2.61
CA ILE A 124 -3.40 11.32 4.07
C ILE A 124 -4.15 12.45 4.75
N PHE A 125 -3.84 13.72 4.43
CA PHE A 125 -4.55 14.86 5.00
C PHE A 125 -6.03 14.87 4.59
N GLN A 126 -6.32 14.63 3.31
CA GLN A 126 -7.68 14.59 2.79
C GLN A 126 -8.51 13.54 3.53
N TRP A 127 -8.01 12.31 3.66
CA TRP A 127 -8.73 11.20 4.27
C TRP A 127 -8.80 11.27 5.79
N ALA A 128 -7.81 11.87 6.45
CA ALA A 128 -7.88 12.15 7.88
C ALA A 128 -8.93 13.21 8.23
N SER A 129 -9.27 14.08 7.27
CA SER A 129 -10.26 15.16 7.43
C SER A 129 -11.72 14.74 7.18
N LEU A 130 -11.96 13.45 6.90
CA LEU A 130 -13.30 12.85 6.75
C LEU A 130 -13.97 12.63 8.11
#